data_AF-A0A101V0L5-F1
#
_entry.id   AF-A0A101V0L5-F1
#
_cell.length_a   1.000
_cell.length_b   1.000
_cell.length_c   1.000
_cell.angle_alpha   90.00
_cell.angle_beta   90.00
_cell.angle_gamma   90.00
#
_symmetry.space_group_name_H-M   'P 1'
#
loop_
_entity.id
_entity.type
_entity.pdbx_description
1 polymer ?
#
loop_
_entity_poly.entity_id
_entity_poly.type
_entity_poly.pdbx_seq_one_letter_code
_entity_poly.pdbx_strand_id
1 'polypeptide(L)'
;MPYTPSADWQYEVPTSGSKRLPPAARYVQSLTHQGYGFEAAIADLIDNSIDAGATKVVVSFLRESDRLVSLLVVDDGRGMDEAGLDVAMTVGGRTEYSDSALGHFGAGLKAASLSHSDALTLISRTKRSPSAGRRWRTAAAQADFSCDIVDARYCQDLVDRYDGVIEWHGTIVRWDGVRAFETVTDGQTDRFLNEAIEKLETHLGLYLHRFLARGDFHVDIVVEDVQTRDELDHRGIEPIDPFGYRIPGRSSYPRTFTAPVEGVGDVRMTGHIWPPKSPLVAYRGIGPLADRQGFYVYRHDRLVQAGGWNGTRSAEAHHNLARIAIDLPSAPNDVFSLTVKKDGVNVTPAFARGLEKAADDSGRTFAAYLQDAETTYREAARRSTEVKRPEVVPPGKGIDPKLKRTLRDELPQLEGAAPVTFRWESMPSHTFFSIDRDEHLVRLNKEYREAFNGDRRAGSNDAPVLKGLLYILLEKNFRMGRSSAQRDDEMALWNSVLISAARCEIARYETDAG
;
A
#
# COMPACT_ATOMS: atom_id res chain seq x y z
N MET A 1 36.78 17.46 -18.23
CA MET A 1 36.00 18.47 -18.97
C MET A 1 35.09 19.18 -17.97
N PRO A 2 34.96 20.51 -17.98
CA PRO A 2 33.93 21.17 -17.17
C PRO A 2 32.54 20.68 -17.61
N TYR A 3 31.65 20.47 -16.65
CA TYR A 3 30.26 20.10 -16.93
C TYR A 3 29.57 21.16 -17.80
N THR A 4 28.91 20.73 -18.88
CA THR A 4 28.06 21.57 -19.73
C THR A 4 26.61 21.25 -19.37
N PRO A 5 25.81 22.23 -18.93
CA PRO A 5 24.39 22.01 -18.66
C PRO A 5 23.70 21.45 -19.91
N SER A 6 22.98 20.34 -19.74
CA SER A 6 22.19 19.74 -20.82
C SER A 6 20.81 19.38 -20.29
N ALA A 7 19.80 19.57 -21.16
CA ALA A 7 18.46 19.07 -20.91
C ALA A 7 18.40 17.53 -20.96
N ASP A 8 19.42 16.87 -21.49
CA ASP A 8 19.42 15.43 -21.69
C ASP A 8 19.90 14.69 -20.43
N TRP A 9 19.33 13.51 -20.21
CA TRP A 9 19.76 12.62 -19.14
C TRP A 9 21.24 12.25 -19.25
N GLN A 10 21.96 12.39 -18.14
CA GLN A 10 23.39 12.08 -18.07
C GLN A 10 23.59 10.64 -17.60
N TYR A 11 23.99 9.76 -18.53
CA TYR A 11 24.35 8.37 -18.22
C TYR A 11 25.56 8.29 -17.29
N GLU A 12 26.56 9.14 -17.52
CA GLU A 12 27.69 9.29 -16.61
C GLU A 12 27.46 10.48 -15.68
N VAL A 13 27.34 10.20 -14.38
CA VAL A 13 27.29 11.26 -13.36
C VAL A 13 28.66 11.97 -13.29
N PRO A 14 28.74 13.27 -13.61
CA PRO A 14 29.98 14.02 -13.59
C PRO A 14 30.49 14.24 -12.16
N THR A 15 31.81 14.14 -11.99
CA THR A 15 32.46 14.27 -10.68
C THR A 15 33.50 15.40 -10.71
N SER A 16 33.61 16.13 -9.60
CA SER A 16 34.53 17.27 -9.44
C SER A 16 35.76 16.94 -8.56
N GLY A 17 35.76 15.76 -7.95
CA GLY A 17 36.83 15.27 -7.10
C GLY A 17 36.41 13.97 -6.39
N SER A 18 37.20 13.53 -5.43
CA SER A 18 36.87 12.40 -4.57
C SER A 18 37.33 12.64 -3.14
N LYS A 19 36.66 11.97 -2.19
CA LYS A 19 37.02 11.90 -0.78
C LYS A 19 37.21 10.45 -0.40
N ARG A 20 38.03 10.20 0.62
CA ARG A 20 38.14 8.88 1.24
C ARG A 20 37.27 8.85 2.50
N LEU A 21 36.30 7.94 2.54
CA LEU A 21 35.34 7.81 3.64
C LEU A 21 35.54 6.46 4.35
N PRO A 22 36.60 6.32 5.17
CA PRO A 22 36.91 5.05 5.82
C PRO A 22 35.77 4.61 6.76
N PRO A 23 35.53 3.30 6.91
CA PRO A 23 34.48 2.78 7.76
C PRO A 23 34.69 3.20 9.22
N ALA A 24 33.59 3.47 9.93
CA ALA A 24 33.63 3.54 11.39
C ALA A 24 34.05 2.16 11.96
N ALA A 25 34.79 2.15 13.07
CA ALA A 25 35.36 0.92 13.63
C ALA A 25 34.29 -0.18 13.80
N ARG A 26 34.60 -1.39 13.29
CA ARG A 26 33.84 -2.67 13.33
C ARG A 26 32.85 -3.03 12.18
N TYR A 27 32.97 -2.54 10.95
CA TYR A 27 32.14 -3.10 9.85
C TYR A 27 32.83 -3.14 8.49
N VAL A 28 33.42 -4.28 8.09
CA VAL A 28 33.93 -4.50 6.71
C VAL A 28 33.64 -5.92 6.16
N GLN A 29 32.84 -6.76 6.81
CA GLN A 29 32.42 -8.04 6.21
C GLN A 29 30.91 -8.18 6.30
N SER A 30 30.21 -7.94 5.19
CA SER A 30 28.83 -8.37 4.85
C SER A 30 28.00 -7.37 4.00
N LEU A 31 28.61 -6.39 3.31
CA LEU A 31 27.83 -5.42 2.50
C LEU A 31 27.37 -5.95 1.13
N THR A 32 27.89 -7.09 0.69
CA THR A 32 27.56 -7.74 -0.58
C THR A 32 27.27 -9.20 -0.27
N HIS A 33 26.13 -9.72 -0.74
CA HIS A 33 25.58 -11.08 -0.46
C HIS A 33 24.64 -11.23 0.74
N GLN A 34 23.80 -10.25 1.03
CA GLN A 34 22.60 -10.51 1.81
C GLN A 34 21.43 -10.52 0.82
N GLY A 35 20.77 -11.67 0.66
CA GLY A 35 19.67 -11.88 -0.29
C GLY A 35 18.42 -11.03 -0.02
N TYR A 36 18.57 -9.72 -0.18
CA TYR A 36 17.51 -8.71 -0.22
C TYR A 36 16.77 -8.86 -1.55
N GLY A 37 15.44 -8.88 -1.48
CA GLY A 37 14.60 -8.74 -2.67
C GLY A 37 14.66 -7.30 -3.18
N PHE A 38 14.44 -7.11 -4.48
CA PHE A 38 14.42 -5.79 -5.11
C PHE A 38 13.42 -4.84 -4.42
N GLU A 39 12.24 -5.34 -4.08
CA GLU A 39 11.18 -4.59 -3.42
C GLU A 39 11.55 -4.19 -2.00
N ALA A 40 12.19 -5.10 -1.25
CA ALA A 40 12.66 -4.84 0.11
C ALA A 40 13.78 -3.79 0.14
N ALA A 41 14.66 -3.79 -0.88
CA ALA A 41 15.72 -2.81 -0.99
C ALA A 41 15.17 -1.39 -1.25
N ILE A 42 14.15 -1.27 -2.10
CA ILE A 42 13.45 0.01 -2.33
C ILE A 42 12.69 0.43 -1.07
N ALA A 43 12.02 -0.50 -0.37
CA ALA A 43 11.36 -0.22 0.90
C ALA A 43 12.34 0.33 1.95
N ASP A 44 13.55 -0.22 2.04
CA ASP A 44 14.61 0.28 2.94
C ASP A 44 15.07 1.71 2.56
N LEU A 45 14.98 2.11 1.29
CA LEU A 45 15.22 3.51 0.87
C LEU A 45 14.09 4.42 1.34
N ILE A 46 12.84 3.99 1.13
CA ILE A 46 11.65 4.73 1.55
C ILE A 46 11.57 4.87 3.08
N ASP A 47 12.00 3.86 3.83
CA ASP A 47 12.11 3.93 5.28
C ASP A 47 13.06 5.08 5.71
N ASN A 48 14.15 5.34 4.98
CA ASN A 48 15.02 6.49 5.25
C ASN A 48 14.33 7.83 4.93
N SER A 49 13.49 7.87 3.89
CA SER A 49 12.68 9.04 3.55
C SER A 49 11.64 9.33 4.65
N ILE A 50 10.98 8.30 5.18
CA ILE A 50 10.06 8.41 6.34
C ILE A 50 10.82 8.92 7.58
N ASP A 51 12.00 8.34 7.88
CA ASP A 51 12.87 8.81 8.99
C ASP A 51 13.33 10.27 8.80
N ALA A 52 13.40 10.75 7.55
CA ALA A 52 13.72 12.13 7.20
C ALA A 52 12.49 13.07 7.25
N GLY A 53 11.30 12.55 7.55
CA GLY A 53 10.04 13.28 7.62
C GLY A 53 9.43 13.60 6.26
N ALA A 54 9.72 12.80 5.23
CA ALA A 54 9.12 12.95 3.91
C ALA A 54 7.60 12.72 3.96
N THR A 55 6.85 13.53 3.22
CA THR A 55 5.41 13.35 2.96
C THR A 55 5.13 12.84 1.56
N LYS A 56 6.09 12.98 0.64
CA LYS A 56 6.01 12.53 -0.74
C LYS A 56 7.29 11.82 -1.15
N VAL A 57 7.14 10.61 -1.65
CA VAL A 57 8.25 9.83 -2.21
C VAL A 57 7.88 9.34 -3.61
N VAL A 58 8.79 9.51 -4.57
CA VAL A 58 8.62 9.07 -5.95
C VAL A 58 9.69 8.04 -6.29
N VAL A 59 9.28 6.85 -6.73
CA VAL A 59 10.16 5.82 -7.28
C VAL A 59 10.07 5.90 -8.81
N SER A 60 11.12 6.40 -9.46
CA SER A 60 11.14 6.63 -10.90
C SER A 60 12.00 5.58 -11.61
N PHE A 61 11.36 4.80 -12.49
CA PHE A 61 12.03 3.90 -13.43
C PHE A 61 12.34 4.69 -14.71
N LEU A 62 13.63 4.85 -14.99
CA LEU A 62 14.08 5.59 -16.16
C LEU A 62 14.38 4.63 -17.31
N ARG A 63 13.78 4.89 -18.47
CA ARG A 63 14.04 4.14 -19.70
C ARG A 63 14.46 5.05 -20.85
N GLU A 64 15.17 4.48 -21.81
CA GLU A 64 15.42 5.08 -23.11
C GLU A 64 14.85 4.14 -24.17
N SER A 65 13.76 4.55 -24.81
CA SER A 65 13.03 3.65 -25.72
C SER A 65 12.69 2.33 -25.02
N ASP A 66 13.27 1.21 -25.45
CA ASP A 66 13.02 -0.13 -24.93
C ASP A 66 14.09 -0.60 -23.92
N ARG A 67 14.95 0.29 -23.42
CA ARG A 67 16.02 -0.07 -22.47
C ARG A 67 15.83 0.62 -21.13
N LEU A 68 15.82 -0.15 -20.03
CA LEU A 68 15.89 0.42 -18.69
C LEU A 68 17.31 0.88 -18.36
N VAL A 69 17.41 2.10 -17.81
CA VAL A 69 18.68 2.80 -17.63
C VAL A 69 19.03 2.98 -16.16
N SER A 70 18.06 3.44 -15.36
CA SER A 70 18.32 3.84 -13.97
C SER A 70 17.05 3.77 -13.14
N LEU A 71 17.22 3.69 -11.82
CA LEU A 71 16.13 3.78 -10.85
C LEU A 71 16.43 4.92 -9.89
N LEU A 72 15.46 5.81 -9.66
CA LEU A 72 15.56 6.89 -8.70
C LEU A 72 14.53 6.72 -7.58
N VAL A 73 14.92 7.06 -6.36
CA VAL A 73 14.01 7.31 -5.24
C VAL A 73 14.19 8.77 -4.82
N VAL A 74 13.14 9.55 -4.97
CA VAL A 74 13.12 11.00 -4.77
C VAL A 74 12.18 11.30 -3.61
N ASP A 75 12.64 12.04 -2.59
CA ASP A 75 11.82 12.42 -1.45
C ASP A 75 11.90 13.92 -1.13
N ASP A 76 10.83 14.42 -0.51
CA ASP A 76 10.70 15.77 0.04
C ASP A 76 11.16 15.85 1.51
N GLY A 77 11.94 14.88 2.00
CA GLY A 77 12.44 14.86 3.36
C GLY A 77 13.38 16.02 3.67
N ARG A 78 13.78 16.18 4.94
CA ARG A 78 14.60 17.33 5.39
C ARG A 78 15.95 17.53 4.67
N GLY A 79 16.39 16.54 3.90
CA GLY A 79 17.64 16.52 3.16
C GLY A 79 18.88 16.49 4.05
N MET A 80 20.04 16.66 3.40
CA MET A 80 21.37 16.61 4.01
C MET A 80 22.25 17.72 3.39
N ASP A 81 23.10 18.32 4.21
CA ASP A 81 24.21 19.14 3.73
C ASP A 81 25.41 18.25 3.36
N GLU A 82 26.53 18.86 2.96
CA GLU A 82 27.73 18.10 2.58
C GLU A 82 28.27 17.20 3.69
N ALA A 83 28.23 17.65 4.95
CA ALA A 83 28.68 16.86 6.08
C ALA A 83 27.73 15.68 6.34
N GLY A 84 26.43 15.92 6.26
CA GLY A 84 25.39 14.89 6.34
C GLY A 84 25.52 13.85 5.22
N LEU A 85 25.84 14.27 3.99
CA LEU A 85 26.13 13.39 2.86
C LEU A 85 27.39 12.54 3.11
N ASP A 86 28.46 13.13 3.63
CA ASP A 86 29.70 12.40 3.97
C ASP A 86 29.41 11.32 5.03
N VAL A 87 28.61 11.62 6.05
CA VAL A 87 28.16 10.66 7.07
C VAL A 87 27.24 9.59 6.47
N ALA A 88 26.29 10.00 5.64
CA ALA A 88 25.34 9.10 4.98
C ALA A 88 26.03 8.16 4.00
N MET A 89 27.16 8.56 3.43
CA MET A 89 27.97 7.73 2.54
C MET A 89 29.05 6.95 3.29
N THR A 90 29.45 7.32 4.50
CA THR A 90 30.42 6.53 5.28
C THR A 90 29.81 5.20 5.77
N VAL A 91 30.51 4.08 5.59
CA VAL A 91 30.09 2.75 6.12
C VAL A 91 30.03 2.83 7.66
N GLY A 92 28.87 2.56 8.23
CA GLY A 92 28.66 2.65 9.68
C GLY A 92 28.74 4.08 10.24
N GLY A 93 28.66 5.11 9.39
CA GLY A 93 28.87 6.51 9.80
C GLY A 93 27.81 7.10 10.73
N ARG A 94 26.60 6.52 10.80
CA ARG A 94 25.56 6.95 11.76
C ARG A 94 25.64 6.13 13.04
N THR A 95 25.93 6.79 14.14
CA THR A 95 26.04 6.20 15.49
C THR A 95 24.84 6.51 16.39
N GLU A 96 24.07 7.55 16.08
CA GLU A 96 22.90 7.97 16.87
C GLU A 96 21.63 7.90 16.00
N TYR A 97 20.67 7.10 16.44
CA TYR A 97 19.35 6.96 15.86
C TYR A 97 18.32 7.45 16.87
N SER A 98 17.28 8.14 16.42
CA SER A 98 16.12 8.39 17.28
C SER A 98 15.48 7.06 17.67
N ASP A 99 14.93 6.97 18.88
CA ASP A 99 14.27 5.75 19.37
C ASP A 99 13.18 5.24 18.41
N SER A 100 12.58 6.14 17.62
CA SER A 100 11.54 5.85 16.61
C SER A 100 12.05 5.53 15.20
N ALA A 101 13.37 5.55 14.95
CA ALA A 101 13.90 5.37 13.60
C ALA A 101 13.60 3.97 13.06
N LEU A 102 13.24 3.88 11.78
CA LEU A 102 13.01 2.62 11.08
C LEU A 102 14.35 1.98 10.70
N GLY A 103 15.31 2.76 10.21
CA GLY A 103 16.65 2.28 9.84
C GLY A 103 17.60 2.19 11.03
N HIS A 104 18.03 0.98 11.45
CA HIS A 104 18.78 0.81 12.72
C HIS A 104 20.27 0.42 12.63
N PHE A 105 20.93 0.44 11.48
CA PHE A 105 22.28 -0.17 11.36
C PHE A 105 23.33 0.59 10.53
N GLY A 106 23.11 1.85 10.13
CA GLY A 106 24.11 2.65 9.37
C GLY A 106 24.46 2.11 7.98
N ALA A 107 23.97 0.91 7.66
CA ALA A 107 24.31 0.08 6.52
C ALA A 107 23.14 -0.12 5.54
N GLY A 108 21.88 0.18 5.93
CA GLY A 108 20.68 -0.09 5.11
C GLY A 108 20.74 0.52 3.71
N LEU A 109 20.96 1.84 3.61
CA LEU A 109 21.12 2.54 2.33
C LEU A 109 22.19 1.90 1.43
N LYS A 110 23.34 1.53 2.00
CA LYS A 110 24.48 1.01 1.24
C LYS A 110 24.28 -0.46 0.86
N ALA A 111 23.83 -1.29 1.79
CA ALA A 111 23.59 -2.72 1.58
C ALA A 111 22.45 -2.94 0.58
N ALA A 112 21.36 -2.18 0.69
CA ALA A 112 20.27 -2.19 -0.28
C ALA A 112 20.76 -1.75 -1.68
N SER A 113 21.47 -0.62 -1.76
CA SER A 113 21.92 -0.09 -3.06
C SER A 113 22.98 -0.95 -3.74
N LEU A 114 24.02 -1.38 -3.02
CA LEU A 114 25.15 -2.14 -3.58
C LEU A 114 24.80 -3.61 -3.89
N SER A 115 23.70 -4.14 -3.33
CA SER A 115 23.21 -5.47 -3.70
C SER A 115 22.48 -5.48 -5.04
N HIS A 116 21.92 -4.33 -5.44
CA HIS A 116 21.07 -4.20 -6.64
C HIS A 116 21.63 -3.31 -7.74
N SER A 117 22.71 -2.55 -7.49
CA SER A 117 23.29 -1.61 -8.44
C SER A 117 24.82 -1.58 -8.42
N ASP A 118 25.41 -1.17 -9.54
CA ASP A 118 26.86 -0.99 -9.67
C ASP A 118 27.33 0.40 -9.23
N ALA A 119 26.44 1.38 -9.21
CA ALA A 119 26.69 2.68 -8.61
C ALA A 119 25.48 3.26 -7.87
N LEU A 120 25.78 3.86 -6.72
CA LEU A 120 24.87 4.64 -5.90
C LEU A 120 25.26 6.11 -5.98
N THR A 121 24.36 6.98 -6.44
CA THR A 121 24.51 8.43 -6.37
C THR A 121 23.48 9.00 -5.40
N LEU A 122 23.94 9.80 -4.45
CA LEU A 122 23.11 10.50 -3.48
C LEU A 122 23.25 12.00 -3.72
N ILE A 123 22.16 12.67 -4.08
CA ILE A 123 22.10 14.12 -4.21
C ILE A 123 21.08 14.63 -3.20
N SER A 124 21.41 15.68 -2.45
CA SER A 124 20.51 16.22 -1.45
C SER A 124 20.71 17.71 -1.28
N ARG A 125 19.65 18.37 -0.81
CA ARG A 125 19.68 19.78 -0.39
C ARG A 125 18.84 19.97 0.87
N THR A 126 19.21 20.97 1.66
CA THR A 126 18.38 21.44 2.78
C THR A 126 17.84 22.83 2.47
N LYS A 127 16.92 23.33 3.31
CA LYS A 127 16.45 24.73 3.23
C LYS A 127 17.59 25.77 3.29
N ARG A 128 18.74 25.39 3.85
CA ARG A 128 19.86 26.30 4.17
C ARG A 128 21.14 26.01 3.40
N SER A 129 21.20 24.91 2.65
CA SER A 129 22.39 24.50 1.90
C SER A 129 22.05 24.32 0.42
N PRO A 130 23.00 24.63 -0.48
CA PRO A 130 22.85 24.28 -1.89
C PRO A 130 22.75 22.76 -2.07
N SER A 131 22.32 22.35 -3.26
CA SER A 131 22.38 20.95 -3.66
C SER A 131 23.84 20.47 -3.70
N ALA A 132 24.07 19.28 -3.16
CA ALA A 132 25.36 18.63 -3.17
C ALA A 132 25.16 17.12 -3.38
N GLY A 133 26.20 16.46 -3.88
CA GLY A 133 26.10 15.03 -4.17
C GLY A 133 27.37 14.24 -3.89
N ARG A 134 27.15 12.95 -3.67
CA ARG A 134 28.18 11.93 -3.46
C ARG A 134 27.86 10.71 -4.28
N ARG A 135 28.89 10.08 -4.84
CA ARG A 135 28.73 8.86 -5.65
C ARG A 135 29.66 7.76 -5.17
N TRP A 136 29.11 6.57 -5.09
CA TRP A 136 29.84 5.33 -4.89
C TRP A 136 29.71 4.45 -6.10
N ARG A 137 30.87 4.01 -6.62
CA ARG A 137 30.96 2.92 -7.59
C ARG A 137 31.42 1.68 -6.83
N THR A 138 30.68 0.58 -6.94
CA THR A 138 30.88 -0.62 -6.11
C THR A 138 32.33 -1.12 -6.16
N ALA A 139 32.94 -1.16 -7.36
CA ALA A 139 34.32 -1.61 -7.54
C ALA A 139 35.37 -0.72 -6.83
N ALA A 140 35.20 0.61 -6.87
CA ALA A 140 36.14 1.54 -6.26
C ALA A 140 35.96 1.61 -4.73
N ALA A 141 34.71 1.67 -4.26
CA ALA A 141 34.39 1.74 -2.84
C ALA A 141 34.86 0.49 -2.06
N GLN A 142 34.80 -0.69 -2.68
CA GLN A 142 35.33 -1.94 -2.08
C GLN A 142 36.86 -1.97 -1.98
N ALA A 143 37.57 -1.25 -2.86
CA ALA A 143 39.02 -1.26 -2.91
C ALA A 143 39.64 -0.33 -1.86
N ASP A 144 39.17 0.91 -1.74
CA ASP A 144 39.83 1.93 -0.92
C ASP A 144 38.91 2.88 -0.14
N PHE A 145 37.58 2.64 -0.19
CA PHE A 145 36.54 3.50 0.37
C PHE A 145 36.50 4.91 -0.25
N SER A 146 36.90 5.03 -1.52
CA SER A 146 36.71 6.25 -2.30
C SER A 146 35.23 6.57 -2.52
N CYS A 147 34.91 7.86 -2.40
CA CYS A 147 33.60 8.42 -2.67
C CYS A 147 33.78 9.65 -3.55
N ASP A 148 33.18 9.63 -4.72
CA ASP A 148 33.28 10.73 -5.67
C ASP A 148 32.38 11.89 -5.21
N ILE A 149 32.87 13.12 -5.39
CA ILE A 149 32.08 14.33 -5.23
C ILE A 149 31.40 14.61 -6.57
N VAL A 150 30.08 14.63 -6.58
CA VAL A 150 29.29 14.94 -7.78
C VAL A 150 29.41 16.43 -8.10
N ASP A 151 29.46 16.77 -9.39
CA ASP A 151 29.50 18.17 -9.82
C ASP A 151 28.28 18.96 -9.30
N ALA A 152 28.51 20.15 -8.74
CA ALA A 152 27.47 20.93 -8.09
C ALA A 152 26.37 21.41 -9.06
N ARG A 153 26.70 21.70 -10.32
CA ARG A 153 25.70 22.12 -11.31
C ARG A 153 24.82 20.94 -11.70
N TYR A 154 25.43 19.77 -11.90
CA TYR A 154 24.67 18.54 -12.13
C TYR A 154 23.72 18.21 -10.96
N CYS A 155 24.17 18.43 -9.71
CA CYS A 155 23.30 18.26 -8.54
C CYS A 155 22.07 19.19 -8.62
N GLN A 156 22.28 20.45 -9.02
CA GLN A 156 21.20 21.41 -9.14
C GLN A 156 20.25 21.05 -10.29
N ASP A 157 20.78 20.73 -11.47
CA ASP A 157 19.97 20.38 -12.64
C ASP A 157 19.09 19.14 -12.39
N LEU A 158 19.61 18.14 -11.64
CA LEU A 158 18.83 16.96 -11.28
C LEU A 158 17.77 17.26 -10.21
N VAL A 159 18.06 18.15 -9.25
CA VAL A 159 17.04 18.63 -8.31
C VAL A 159 15.93 19.37 -9.04
N ASP A 160 16.28 20.25 -9.97
CA ASP A 160 15.33 21.06 -10.74
C ASP A 160 14.45 20.19 -11.67
N ARG A 161 14.94 19.02 -12.10
CA ARG A 161 14.13 18.03 -12.83
C ARG A 161 12.94 17.51 -12.01
N TYR A 162 13.09 17.43 -10.69
CA TYR A 162 12.06 16.94 -9.77
C TYR A 162 11.41 18.07 -8.96
N ASP A 163 11.29 19.25 -9.58
CA ASP A 163 10.50 20.36 -9.03
C ASP A 163 9.06 19.91 -8.77
N GLY A 164 8.49 20.33 -7.64
CA GLY A 164 7.20 19.83 -7.13
C GLY A 164 7.25 18.50 -6.36
N VAL A 165 8.41 17.85 -6.27
CA VAL A 165 8.75 16.90 -5.19
C VAL A 165 9.79 17.55 -4.27
N ILE A 166 10.91 17.99 -4.85
CA ILE A 166 11.97 18.68 -4.13
C ILE A 166 11.84 20.18 -4.36
N GLU A 167 11.19 20.87 -3.42
CA GLU A 167 11.13 22.32 -3.41
C GLU A 167 12.36 22.91 -2.68
N TRP A 168 12.26 23.05 -1.35
CA TRP A 168 13.28 23.68 -0.53
C TRP A 168 14.30 22.70 0.04
N HIS A 169 13.90 21.44 0.19
CA HIS A 169 14.70 20.34 0.73
C HIS A 169 14.24 19.03 0.11
N GLY A 170 15.13 18.05 0.11
CA GLY A 170 14.83 16.73 -0.39
C GLY A 170 16.08 15.93 -0.71
N THR A 171 15.87 14.70 -1.13
CA THR A 171 16.94 13.75 -1.43
C THR A 171 16.61 12.98 -2.69
N ILE A 172 17.61 12.77 -3.54
CA ILE A 172 17.57 11.90 -4.71
C ILE A 172 18.59 10.79 -4.48
N VAL A 173 18.09 9.55 -4.44
CA VAL A 173 18.89 8.34 -4.49
C VAL A 173 18.80 7.79 -5.91
N ARG A 174 19.92 7.72 -6.63
CA ARG A 174 20.00 7.19 -8.00
C ARG A 174 20.82 5.91 -8.03
N TRP A 175 20.28 4.87 -8.65
CA TRP A 175 20.96 3.62 -8.95
C TRP A 175 21.28 3.52 -10.44
N ASP A 176 22.56 3.27 -10.77
CA ASP A 176 23.02 2.95 -12.12
C ASP A 176 23.53 1.51 -12.19
N GLY A 177 23.40 0.87 -13.37
CA GLY A 177 23.77 -0.55 -13.52
C GLY A 177 22.91 -1.44 -12.63
N VAL A 178 21.60 -1.25 -12.67
CA VAL A 178 20.66 -2.01 -11.85
C VAL A 178 20.62 -3.44 -12.36
N ARG A 179 21.08 -4.40 -11.56
CA ARG A 179 21.26 -5.80 -11.97
C ARG A 179 20.00 -6.47 -12.49
N ALA A 180 18.83 -6.08 -11.95
CA ALA A 180 17.55 -6.59 -12.42
C ALA A 180 17.26 -6.16 -13.88
N PHE A 181 17.72 -4.97 -14.27
CA PHE A 181 17.51 -4.42 -15.62
C PHE A 181 18.43 -5.10 -16.64
N GLU A 182 19.61 -5.55 -16.25
CA GLU A 182 20.56 -6.25 -17.12
C GLU A 182 20.05 -7.62 -17.60
N THR A 183 19.08 -8.20 -16.88
CA THR A 183 18.46 -9.48 -17.26
C THR A 183 17.31 -9.34 -18.26
N VAL A 184 16.95 -8.11 -18.63
CA VAL A 184 15.83 -7.83 -19.53
C VAL A 184 16.30 -7.94 -20.98
N THR A 185 15.69 -8.86 -21.73
CA THR A 185 15.90 -8.99 -23.17
C THR A 185 15.15 -7.89 -23.93
N ASP A 186 15.73 -7.43 -25.04
CA ASP A 186 15.07 -6.53 -25.99
C ASP A 186 13.65 -7.02 -26.35
N GLY A 187 12.69 -6.10 -26.35
CA GLY A 187 11.26 -6.34 -26.60
C GLY A 187 10.49 -6.90 -25.40
N GLN A 188 11.10 -7.05 -24.23
CA GLN A 188 10.44 -7.52 -23.00
C GLN A 188 10.39 -6.46 -21.88
N THR A 189 10.86 -5.24 -22.14
CA THR A 189 10.95 -4.19 -21.12
C THR A 189 9.59 -3.82 -20.54
N ASP A 190 8.56 -3.64 -21.37
CA ASP A 190 7.20 -3.34 -20.88
C ASP A 190 6.64 -4.46 -20.00
N ARG A 191 6.92 -5.73 -20.35
CA ARG A 191 6.50 -6.87 -19.55
C ARG A 191 7.22 -6.89 -18.20
N PHE A 192 8.54 -6.74 -18.21
CA PHE A 192 9.34 -6.69 -16.99
C PHE A 192 8.91 -5.53 -16.09
N LEU A 193 8.71 -4.34 -16.65
CA LEU A 193 8.24 -3.16 -15.91
C LEU A 193 6.90 -3.43 -15.23
N ASN A 194 5.91 -3.95 -15.97
CA ASN A 194 4.61 -4.27 -15.38
C ASN A 194 4.75 -5.28 -14.23
N GLU A 195 5.49 -6.37 -14.41
CA GLU A 195 5.70 -7.37 -13.36
C GLU A 195 6.46 -6.81 -12.14
N ALA A 196 7.45 -5.94 -12.37
CA ALA A 196 8.24 -5.31 -11.30
C ALA A 196 7.41 -4.27 -10.52
N ILE A 197 6.64 -3.44 -11.23
CA ILE A 197 5.77 -2.43 -10.64
C ILE A 197 4.65 -3.10 -9.83
N GLU A 198 3.99 -4.14 -10.34
CA GLU A 198 2.94 -4.86 -9.60
C GLU A 198 3.45 -5.48 -8.30
N LYS A 199 4.65 -6.10 -8.33
CA LYS A 199 5.29 -6.66 -7.14
C LYS A 199 5.67 -5.57 -6.15
N LEU A 200 6.23 -4.47 -6.63
CA LEU A 200 6.62 -3.34 -5.80
C LEU A 200 5.40 -2.66 -5.17
N GLU A 201 4.33 -2.42 -5.93
CA GLU A 201 3.05 -1.88 -5.44
C GLU A 201 2.47 -2.76 -4.34
N THR A 202 2.42 -4.08 -4.56
CA THR A 202 1.92 -5.02 -3.56
C THR A 202 2.80 -5.03 -2.30
N HIS A 203 4.13 -5.00 -2.48
CA HIS A 203 5.07 -5.00 -1.37
C HIS A 203 4.97 -3.72 -0.54
N LEU A 204 5.11 -2.55 -1.17
CA LEU A 204 5.04 -1.26 -0.49
C LEU A 204 3.66 -1.02 0.12
N GLY A 205 2.59 -1.32 -0.61
CA GLY A 205 1.22 -1.20 -0.13
C GLY A 205 0.97 -2.00 1.14
N LEU A 206 1.54 -3.21 1.25
CA LEU A 206 1.44 -4.05 2.44
C LEU A 206 2.38 -3.59 3.57
N TYR A 207 3.65 -3.36 3.26
CA TYR A 207 4.68 -3.14 4.27
C TYR A 207 4.64 -1.72 4.88
N LEU A 208 4.08 -0.75 4.15
CA LEU A 208 3.88 0.64 4.56
C LEU A 208 2.40 1.00 4.81
N HIS A 209 1.50 0.01 4.87
CA HIS A 209 0.05 0.25 4.86
C HIS A 209 -0.44 1.22 5.95
N ARG A 210 0.13 1.16 7.16
CA ARG A 210 -0.24 2.07 8.26
C ARG A 210 0.22 3.52 8.05
N PHE A 211 1.31 3.73 7.30
CA PHE A 211 1.75 5.08 6.92
C PHE A 211 0.85 5.62 5.81
N LEU A 212 0.65 4.83 4.75
CA LEU A 212 -0.19 5.19 3.60
C LEU A 212 -1.66 5.46 4.01
N ALA A 213 -2.20 4.72 4.98
CA ALA A 213 -3.57 4.89 5.45
C ALA A 213 -3.83 6.22 6.19
N ARG A 214 -2.80 6.94 6.63
CA ARG A 214 -2.95 8.25 7.32
C ARG A 214 -3.34 9.37 6.36
N GLY A 215 -3.01 9.22 5.08
CA GLY A 215 -3.29 10.22 4.04
C GLY A 215 -2.38 11.45 4.07
N ASP A 216 -1.35 11.47 4.93
CA ASP A 216 -0.31 12.51 5.01
C ASP A 216 1.04 12.06 4.42
N PHE A 217 1.11 10.81 3.93
CA PHE A 217 2.26 10.21 3.30
C PHE A 217 1.86 9.51 2.01
N HIS A 218 2.55 9.84 0.91
CA HIS A 218 2.26 9.34 -0.42
C HIS A 218 3.51 8.76 -1.07
N VAL A 219 3.34 7.62 -1.73
CA VAL A 219 4.38 7.00 -2.57
C VAL A 219 3.83 6.83 -3.96
N ASP A 220 4.53 7.36 -4.96
CA ASP A 220 4.23 7.20 -6.38
C ASP A 220 5.32 6.35 -7.05
N ILE A 221 4.92 5.47 -7.96
CA ILE A 221 5.83 4.81 -8.91
C ILE A 221 5.59 5.43 -10.28
N VAL A 222 6.64 5.95 -10.91
CA VAL A 222 6.57 6.55 -12.25
C VAL A 222 7.55 5.87 -13.20
N VAL A 223 7.19 5.83 -14.48
CA VAL A 223 8.07 5.41 -15.58
C VAL A 223 8.31 6.61 -16.47
N GLU A 224 9.56 7.01 -16.66
CA GLU A 224 9.91 8.18 -17.48
C GLU A 224 10.80 7.77 -18.65
N ASP A 225 10.56 8.37 -19.83
CA ASP A 225 11.52 8.32 -20.93
C ASP A 225 12.58 9.41 -20.74
N VAL A 226 13.85 9.04 -20.75
CA VAL A 226 14.95 9.95 -20.47
C VAL A 226 15.27 10.93 -21.61
N GLN A 227 14.87 10.60 -22.85
CA GLN A 227 15.08 11.45 -24.02
C GLN A 227 13.91 12.43 -24.20
N THR A 228 12.67 11.94 -24.16
CA THR A 228 11.49 12.81 -24.36
C THR A 228 11.06 13.52 -23.08
N ARG A 229 11.45 13.00 -21.91
CA ARG A 229 11.00 13.41 -20.57
C ARG A 229 9.50 13.18 -20.35
N ASP A 230 8.88 12.35 -21.18
CA ASP A 230 7.48 11.99 -20.97
C ASP A 230 7.36 11.01 -19.81
N GLU A 231 6.37 11.26 -18.97
CA GLU A 231 5.86 10.28 -18.01
C GLU A 231 4.96 9.30 -18.77
N LEU A 232 5.28 8.02 -18.67
CA LEU A 232 4.69 6.94 -19.46
C LEU A 232 3.71 6.10 -18.63
N ASP A 233 3.95 5.99 -17.33
CA ASP A 233 3.06 5.37 -16.35
C ASP A 233 3.23 6.10 -15.01
N HIS A 234 2.14 6.20 -14.24
CA HIS A 234 2.09 6.78 -12.90
C HIS A 234 1.12 5.96 -12.06
N ARG A 235 1.62 5.34 -11.00
CA ARG A 235 0.81 4.62 -10.01
C ARG A 235 1.06 5.11 -8.60
N GLY A 236 0.03 5.68 -7.97
CA GLY A 236 0.03 5.95 -6.54
C GLY A 236 -0.20 4.66 -5.74
N ILE A 237 0.64 4.40 -4.75
CA ILE A 237 0.54 3.19 -3.92
C ILE A 237 -0.59 3.33 -2.91
N GLU A 238 -1.54 2.39 -2.96
CA GLU A 238 -2.66 2.30 -2.00
C GLU A 238 -2.30 1.36 -0.84
N PRO A 239 -2.79 1.63 0.38
CA PRO A 239 -2.55 0.75 1.53
C PRO A 239 -3.23 -0.62 1.34
N ILE A 240 -2.47 -1.69 1.59
CA ILE A 240 -2.97 -3.06 1.64
C ILE A 240 -2.99 -3.50 3.10
N ASP A 241 -4.07 -3.20 3.82
CA ASP A 241 -4.23 -3.59 5.22
C ASP A 241 -4.44 -5.11 5.33
N PRO A 242 -3.51 -5.89 5.92
CA PRO A 242 -3.65 -7.33 6.10
C PRO A 242 -4.80 -7.72 7.06
N PHE A 243 -5.50 -6.75 7.65
CA PHE A 243 -6.68 -6.94 8.48
C PHE A 243 -7.93 -6.23 7.94
N GLY A 244 -7.84 -5.66 6.73
CA GLY A 244 -8.87 -4.82 6.11
C GLY A 244 -10.11 -5.56 5.59
N TYR A 245 -10.52 -6.67 6.23
CA TYR A 245 -11.82 -7.27 5.93
C TYR A 245 -12.96 -6.36 6.43
N ARG A 246 -14.06 -6.32 5.70
CA ARG A 246 -15.25 -5.55 6.13
C ARG A 246 -16.11 -6.32 7.14
N ILE A 247 -16.22 -7.63 6.93
CA ILE A 247 -16.96 -8.55 7.79
C ILE A 247 -15.99 -9.65 8.19
N PRO A 248 -15.76 -9.87 9.50
CA PRO A 248 -14.86 -10.92 9.95
C PRO A 248 -15.41 -12.29 9.53
N GLY A 249 -14.50 -13.26 9.34
CA GLY A 249 -14.89 -14.66 9.12
C GLY A 249 -15.72 -15.23 10.28
N ARG A 250 -15.62 -14.62 11.46
CA ARG A 250 -16.45 -14.91 12.63
C ARG A 250 -16.78 -13.64 13.41
N SER A 251 -18.05 -13.46 13.76
CA SER A 251 -18.60 -12.21 14.33
C SER A 251 -17.95 -11.73 15.63
N SER A 252 -17.30 -12.62 16.39
CA SER A 252 -16.65 -12.29 17.65
C SER A 252 -15.25 -11.70 17.49
N TYR A 253 -14.80 -11.38 16.27
CA TYR A 253 -13.44 -10.90 15.95
C TYR A 253 -13.45 -9.51 15.29
N PRO A 254 -12.40 -8.70 15.47
CA PRO A 254 -11.13 -9.03 16.13
C PRO A 254 -11.21 -9.17 17.66
N ARG A 255 -10.22 -9.83 18.26
CA ARG A 255 -10.07 -9.94 19.73
C ARG A 255 -8.64 -9.61 20.13
N THR A 256 -8.51 -8.95 21.27
CA THR A 256 -7.21 -8.62 21.85
C THR A 256 -6.87 -9.61 22.97
N PHE A 257 -5.70 -10.22 22.86
CA PHE A 257 -5.14 -11.13 23.86
C PHE A 257 -3.92 -10.47 24.50
N THR A 258 -3.70 -10.78 25.77
CA THR A 258 -2.51 -10.36 26.51
C THR A 258 -1.70 -11.59 26.88
N ALA A 259 -0.46 -11.66 26.39
CA ALA A 259 0.48 -12.74 26.69
C ALA A 259 1.50 -12.27 27.74
N PRO A 260 1.61 -12.92 28.90
CA PRO A 260 2.66 -12.62 29.87
C PRO A 260 3.98 -13.23 29.40
N VAL A 261 4.91 -12.38 28.94
CA VAL A 261 6.19 -12.80 28.35
C VAL A 261 7.34 -12.48 29.30
N GLU A 262 8.05 -13.51 29.75
CA GLU A 262 9.23 -13.39 30.60
C GLU A 262 10.30 -12.50 29.93
N GLY A 263 10.78 -11.48 30.64
CA GLY A 263 11.77 -10.52 30.14
C GLY A 263 11.19 -9.33 29.35
N VAL A 264 9.89 -9.31 29.07
CA VAL A 264 9.21 -8.19 28.36
C VAL A 264 8.03 -7.65 29.16
N GLY A 265 7.24 -8.52 29.81
CA GLY A 265 5.98 -8.19 30.44
C GLY A 265 4.78 -8.56 29.56
N ASP A 266 3.70 -7.82 29.69
CA ASP A 266 2.45 -8.08 28.97
C ASP A 266 2.54 -7.63 27.51
N VAL A 267 2.56 -8.61 26.60
CA VAL A 267 2.55 -8.37 25.15
C VAL A 267 1.12 -8.47 24.65
N ARG A 268 0.59 -7.36 24.15
CA ARG A 268 -0.74 -7.29 23.54
C ARG A 268 -0.69 -7.77 22.09
N MET A 269 -1.65 -8.61 21.71
CA MET A 269 -1.80 -9.11 20.35
C MET A 269 -3.27 -9.10 19.93
N THR A 270 -3.55 -8.73 18.68
CA THR A 270 -4.92 -8.71 18.16
C THR A 270 -5.10 -9.85 17.18
N GLY A 271 -5.91 -10.85 17.55
CA GLY A 271 -6.29 -11.97 16.70
C GLY A 271 -7.43 -11.57 15.75
N HIS A 272 -7.24 -11.88 14.48
CA HIS A 272 -8.21 -11.69 13.41
C HIS A 272 -8.54 -13.04 12.77
N ILE A 273 -9.79 -13.20 12.33
CA ILE A 273 -10.24 -14.32 11.51
C ILE A 273 -10.75 -13.77 10.20
N TRP A 274 -10.03 -14.06 9.12
CA TRP A 274 -10.40 -13.65 7.77
C TRP A 274 -11.63 -14.41 7.26
N PRO A 275 -12.50 -13.75 6.47
CA PRO A 275 -13.54 -14.46 5.73
C PRO A 275 -12.91 -15.48 4.76
N PRO A 276 -13.39 -16.73 4.74
CA PRO A 276 -12.93 -17.75 3.81
C PRO A 276 -13.03 -17.29 2.35
N LYS A 277 -12.04 -17.67 1.54
CA LYS A 277 -11.99 -17.42 0.07
C LYS A 277 -12.11 -15.94 -0.34
N SER A 278 -11.81 -15.01 0.56
CA SER A 278 -11.88 -13.57 0.28
C SER A 278 -11.23 -13.20 -1.07
N PRO A 279 -11.92 -12.38 -1.91
CA PRO A 279 -11.35 -11.90 -3.18
C PRO A 279 -10.39 -10.73 -2.99
N LEU A 280 -10.36 -10.11 -1.81
CA LEU A 280 -9.61 -8.88 -1.56
C LEU A 280 -8.09 -9.10 -1.74
N VAL A 281 -7.41 -8.09 -2.29
CA VAL A 281 -5.94 -8.08 -2.44
C VAL A 281 -5.23 -8.22 -1.08
N ALA A 282 -5.79 -7.60 -0.04
CA ALA A 282 -5.36 -7.77 1.35
C ALA A 282 -5.34 -9.22 1.84
N TYR A 283 -6.12 -10.11 1.22
CA TYR A 283 -6.05 -11.55 1.46
C TYR A 283 -5.21 -12.29 0.42
N ARG A 284 -5.44 -12.03 -0.88
CA ARG A 284 -4.86 -12.82 -1.98
C ARG A 284 -3.45 -12.39 -2.41
N GLY A 285 -3.12 -11.11 -2.29
CA GLY A 285 -1.86 -10.52 -2.72
C GLY A 285 -0.69 -10.79 -1.78
N ILE A 286 -0.94 -11.31 -0.58
CA ILE A 286 0.10 -11.60 0.41
C ILE A 286 0.63 -13.02 0.18
N GLY A 287 1.57 -13.19 -0.75
CA GLY A 287 2.31 -14.46 -0.97
C GLY A 287 1.44 -15.72 -1.13
N PRO A 288 2.05 -16.92 -0.99
CA PRO A 288 1.33 -18.19 -0.94
C PRO A 288 0.34 -18.29 0.22
N LEU A 289 -0.73 -19.07 0.06
CA LEU A 289 -1.79 -19.19 1.06
C LEU A 289 -1.28 -19.63 2.45
N ALA A 290 -0.32 -20.54 2.49
CA ALA A 290 0.27 -21.06 3.72
C ALA A 290 1.10 -20.00 4.49
N ASP A 291 1.56 -18.95 3.81
CA ASP A 291 2.41 -17.92 4.41
C ASP A 291 1.59 -16.77 4.98
N ARG A 292 0.28 -16.71 4.67
CA ARG A 292 -0.64 -15.65 5.08
C ARG A 292 -1.09 -15.74 6.53
N GLN A 293 -0.91 -16.89 7.15
CA GLN A 293 -1.37 -17.18 8.52
C GLN A 293 -0.32 -16.78 9.55
N GLY A 294 -0.75 -16.53 10.78
CA GLY A 294 0.15 -16.28 11.90
C GLY A 294 0.40 -14.79 12.16
N PHE A 295 1.62 -14.47 12.58
CA PHE A 295 1.98 -13.17 13.14
C PHE A 295 2.33 -12.14 12.08
N TYR A 296 1.71 -10.97 12.22
CA TYR A 296 2.02 -9.74 11.48
C TYR A 296 2.61 -8.77 12.49
N VAL A 297 3.93 -8.61 12.41
CA VAL A 297 4.70 -7.93 13.45
C VAL A 297 5.07 -6.53 12.96
N TYR A 298 4.83 -5.54 13.81
CA TYR A 298 5.04 -4.13 13.52
C TYR A 298 6.14 -3.56 14.41
N ARG A 299 6.92 -2.64 13.85
CA ARG A 299 7.88 -1.81 14.57
C ARG A 299 7.67 -0.36 14.16
N HIS A 300 7.22 0.49 15.08
CA HIS A 300 6.88 1.89 14.78
C HIS A 300 5.99 2.01 13.52
N ASP A 301 4.89 1.25 13.48
CA ASP A 301 3.93 1.17 12.37
C ASP A 301 4.44 0.56 11.05
N ARG A 302 5.74 0.30 10.93
CA ARG A 302 6.32 -0.46 9.82
C ARG A 302 6.09 -1.96 10.02
N LEU A 303 5.44 -2.63 9.06
CA LEU A 303 5.26 -4.08 9.10
C LEU A 303 6.59 -4.80 8.82
N VAL A 304 7.22 -5.42 9.81
CA VAL A 304 8.52 -6.11 9.62
C VAL A 304 8.36 -7.60 9.31
N GLN A 305 7.17 -8.16 9.49
CA GLN A 305 6.87 -9.55 9.16
C GLN A 305 5.40 -9.70 8.75
N ALA A 306 5.14 -10.36 7.63
CA ALA A 306 3.79 -10.63 7.13
C ALA A 306 3.46 -12.13 7.18
N GLY A 307 2.94 -12.60 8.31
CA GLY A 307 2.61 -14.02 8.53
C GLY A 307 3.78 -14.84 9.08
N GLY A 308 3.56 -16.14 9.23
CA GLY A 308 4.47 -17.06 9.91
C GLY A 308 4.19 -17.20 11.41
N TRP A 309 4.64 -18.31 11.99
CA TRP A 309 4.39 -18.66 13.40
C TRP A 309 5.63 -18.56 14.29
N ASN A 310 6.77 -18.17 13.73
CA ASN A 310 8.04 -17.94 14.45
C ASN A 310 8.44 -19.13 15.35
N GLY A 311 8.23 -20.36 14.87
CA GLY A 311 8.55 -21.58 15.62
C GLY A 311 7.61 -21.92 16.78
N THR A 312 6.58 -21.11 17.04
CA THR A 312 5.57 -21.40 18.08
C THR A 312 4.61 -22.54 17.67
N ARG A 313 4.47 -22.78 16.36
CA ARG A 313 3.71 -23.90 15.77
C ARG A 313 4.06 -24.08 14.29
N SER A 314 3.63 -25.20 13.72
CA SER A 314 3.70 -25.48 12.29
C SER A 314 2.60 -24.75 11.53
N ALA A 315 2.87 -24.36 10.28
CA ALA A 315 1.85 -23.85 9.37
C ALA A 315 0.90 -25.00 8.97
N GLU A 316 -0.41 -24.75 9.03
CA GLU A 316 -1.42 -25.75 8.72
C GLU A 316 -2.55 -25.14 7.90
N ALA A 317 -3.08 -25.88 6.92
CA ALA A 317 -4.07 -25.34 5.99
C ALA A 317 -5.33 -24.80 6.67
N HIS A 318 -5.70 -25.34 7.83
CA HIS A 318 -6.89 -24.91 8.56
C HIS A 318 -6.70 -23.64 9.38
N HIS A 319 -5.46 -23.14 9.51
CA HIS A 319 -5.15 -21.85 10.13
C HIS A 319 -5.01 -20.70 9.13
N ASN A 320 -5.27 -20.92 7.84
CA ASN A 320 -5.12 -19.91 6.78
C ASN A 320 -5.94 -18.61 6.99
N LEU A 321 -6.97 -18.66 7.85
CA LEU A 321 -7.79 -17.50 8.19
C LEU A 321 -7.28 -16.72 9.42
N ALA A 322 -6.35 -17.30 10.19
CA ALA A 322 -5.83 -16.70 11.40
C ALA A 322 -4.70 -15.72 11.09
N ARG A 323 -4.87 -14.45 11.47
CA ARG A 323 -3.82 -13.43 11.43
C ARG A 323 -3.75 -12.70 12.76
N ILE A 324 -2.55 -12.46 13.26
CA ILE A 324 -2.33 -11.87 14.60
C ILE A 324 -1.48 -10.62 14.46
N ALA A 325 -2.02 -9.45 14.79
CA ALA A 325 -1.26 -8.21 14.85
C ALA A 325 -0.47 -8.13 16.15
N ILE A 326 0.83 -7.82 16.08
CA ILE A 326 1.69 -7.58 17.24
C ILE A 326 2.53 -6.33 16.98
N ASP A 327 2.45 -5.36 17.89
CA ASP A 327 3.38 -4.23 17.92
C ASP A 327 4.55 -4.57 18.84
N LEU A 328 5.78 -4.51 18.32
CA LEU A 328 6.97 -4.77 19.11
C LEU A 328 7.12 -3.72 20.21
N PRO A 329 7.58 -4.12 21.41
CA PRO A 329 7.96 -3.17 22.45
C PRO A 329 9.00 -2.17 21.93
N SER A 330 8.85 -0.89 22.30
CA SER A 330 9.80 0.16 21.92
C SER A 330 11.17 -0.02 22.59
N ALA A 331 11.20 -0.57 23.80
CA ALA A 331 12.43 -0.87 24.51
C ALA A 331 13.13 -2.12 23.92
N PRO A 332 14.45 -2.06 23.67
CA PRO A 332 15.23 -3.23 23.30
C PRO A 332 15.05 -4.35 24.32
N ASN A 333 14.91 -5.58 23.84
CA ASN A 333 14.72 -6.76 24.67
C ASN A 333 15.35 -8.00 24.00
N ASP A 334 15.60 -9.03 24.81
CA ASP A 334 16.23 -10.27 24.34
C ASP A 334 15.23 -11.28 23.77
N VAL A 335 13.93 -10.96 23.78
CA VAL A 335 12.86 -11.86 23.33
C VAL A 335 12.57 -11.69 21.85
N PHE A 336 12.50 -10.45 21.38
CA PHE A 336 12.22 -10.10 20.00
C PHE A 336 13.46 -9.45 19.39
N SER A 337 14.04 -10.08 18.37
CA SER A 337 15.13 -9.50 17.60
C SER A 337 14.79 -9.53 16.12
N LEU A 338 15.02 -8.42 15.42
CA LEU A 338 14.88 -8.38 13.96
C LEU A 338 15.91 -9.33 13.33
N THR A 339 15.52 -10.02 12.27
CA THR A 339 16.48 -10.77 11.46
C THR A 339 17.48 -9.80 10.81
N VAL A 340 18.68 -10.29 10.46
CA VAL A 340 19.70 -9.47 9.78
C VAL A 340 19.17 -8.90 8.45
N LYS A 341 18.28 -9.63 7.78
CA LYS A 341 17.59 -9.22 6.55
C LYS A 341 16.39 -8.30 6.77
N LYS A 342 16.01 -8.06 8.04
CA LYS A 342 14.80 -7.31 8.45
C LYS A 342 13.49 -7.81 7.82
N ASP A 343 13.46 -9.05 7.36
CA ASP A 343 12.31 -9.73 6.74
C ASP A 343 11.49 -10.55 7.74
N GLY A 344 11.82 -10.46 9.03
CA GLY A 344 11.10 -11.15 10.08
C GLY A 344 11.66 -10.88 11.47
N VAL A 345 11.10 -11.59 12.44
CA VAL A 345 11.47 -11.48 13.85
C VAL A 345 11.86 -12.84 14.40
N ASN A 346 13.05 -12.95 14.98
CA ASN A 346 13.40 -14.09 15.81
C ASN A 346 12.76 -13.90 17.18
N VAL A 347 12.05 -14.93 17.64
CA VAL A 347 11.41 -14.97 18.96
C VAL A 347 12.04 -16.06 19.81
N THR A 348 12.22 -15.79 21.10
CA THR A 348 12.69 -16.83 22.04
C THR A 348 11.54 -17.70 22.55
N PRO A 349 11.84 -18.88 23.15
CA PRO A 349 10.82 -19.73 23.76
C PRO A 349 9.99 -19.05 24.86
N ALA A 350 10.46 -17.93 25.43
CA ALA A 350 9.68 -17.14 26.38
C ALA A 350 8.36 -16.63 25.78
N PHE A 351 8.39 -16.22 24.51
CA PHE A 351 7.18 -15.79 23.80
C PHE A 351 6.19 -16.94 23.61
N ALA A 352 6.67 -18.13 23.23
CA ALA A 352 5.83 -19.32 23.08
C ALA A 352 5.13 -19.70 24.40
N ARG A 353 5.86 -19.69 25.52
CA ARG A 353 5.28 -19.95 26.86
C ARG A 353 4.26 -18.87 27.28
N GLY A 354 4.51 -17.62 26.92
CA GLY A 354 3.56 -16.53 27.16
C GLY A 354 2.29 -16.70 26.33
N LEU A 355 2.43 -17.13 25.07
CA LEU A 355 1.32 -17.38 24.15
C LEU A 355 0.38 -18.49 24.64
N GLU A 356 0.92 -19.55 25.27
CA GLU A 356 0.13 -20.62 25.91
C GLU A 356 -0.78 -20.10 27.04
N LYS A 357 -0.35 -19.03 27.72
CA LYS A 357 -1.08 -18.38 28.81
C LYS A 357 -1.92 -17.19 28.35
N ALA A 358 -1.86 -16.85 27.06
CA ALA A 358 -2.51 -15.65 26.55
C ALA A 358 -4.03 -15.78 26.58
N ALA A 359 -4.68 -14.75 27.09
CA ALA A 359 -6.13 -14.66 27.18
C ALA A 359 -6.62 -13.24 26.87
N ASP A 360 -7.87 -13.13 26.43
CA ASP A 360 -8.56 -11.84 26.35
C ASP A 360 -9.21 -11.46 27.69
N ASP A 361 -9.78 -10.26 27.77
CA ASP A 361 -10.43 -9.73 28.98
C ASP A 361 -11.62 -10.59 29.46
N SER A 362 -12.16 -11.46 28.59
CA SER A 362 -13.22 -12.42 28.91
C SER A 362 -12.70 -13.80 29.33
N GLY A 363 -11.38 -13.96 29.48
CA GLY A 363 -10.72 -15.22 29.84
C GLY A 363 -10.65 -16.24 28.69
N ARG A 364 -10.97 -15.84 27.46
CA ARG A 364 -10.86 -16.72 26.29
C ARG A 364 -9.40 -16.84 25.89
N THR A 365 -8.92 -18.08 25.77
CA THR A 365 -7.51 -18.36 25.51
C THR A 365 -7.15 -18.19 24.03
N PHE A 366 -5.86 -17.99 23.76
CA PHE A 366 -5.32 -18.00 22.40
C PHE A 366 -5.53 -19.35 21.67
N ALA A 367 -5.50 -20.46 22.41
CA ALA A 367 -5.83 -21.78 21.85
C ALA A 367 -7.27 -21.85 21.34
N ALA A 368 -8.23 -21.26 22.08
CA ALA A 368 -9.62 -21.18 21.63
C ALA A 368 -9.78 -20.32 20.37
N TYR A 369 -8.96 -19.27 20.21
CA TYR A 369 -8.92 -18.49 18.97
C TYR A 369 -8.51 -19.31 17.76
N LEU A 370 -7.49 -20.15 17.89
CA LEU A 370 -7.05 -21.01 16.78
C LEU A 370 -8.11 -22.06 16.44
N GLN A 371 -8.76 -22.63 17.46
CA GLN A 371 -9.90 -23.53 17.26
C GLN A 371 -11.04 -22.84 16.51
N ASP A 372 -11.28 -21.55 16.78
CA ASP A 372 -12.28 -20.77 16.07
C ASP A 372 -11.93 -20.56 14.60
N ALA A 373 -10.66 -20.29 14.29
CA ALA A 373 -10.17 -20.15 12.92
C ALA A 373 -10.28 -21.47 12.15
N GLU A 374 -9.87 -22.58 12.77
CA GLU A 374 -10.00 -23.94 12.21
C GLU A 374 -11.47 -24.30 11.93
N THR A 375 -12.36 -24.03 12.89
CA THR A 375 -13.80 -24.29 12.74
C THR A 375 -14.37 -23.48 11.58
N THR A 376 -14.04 -22.19 11.51
CA THR A 376 -14.47 -21.29 10.43
C THR A 376 -14.01 -21.80 9.06
N TYR A 377 -12.75 -22.25 8.96
CA TYR A 377 -12.20 -22.83 7.74
C TYR A 377 -12.91 -24.13 7.34
N ARG A 378 -13.12 -25.05 8.30
CA ARG A 378 -13.78 -26.34 8.06
C ARG A 378 -15.24 -26.20 7.67
N GLU A 379 -15.99 -25.31 8.33
CA GLU A 379 -17.37 -25.01 7.98
C GLU A 379 -17.49 -24.47 6.56
N ALA A 380 -16.58 -23.59 6.15
CA ALA A 380 -16.52 -23.08 4.79
C ALA A 380 -16.17 -24.16 3.76
N ALA A 381 -15.29 -25.11 4.10
CA ALA A 381 -14.96 -26.24 3.23
C ALA A 381 -16.12 -27.25 3.10
N ARG A 382 -16.92 -27.44 4.16
CA ARG A 382 -18.09 -28.32 4.16
C ARG A 382 -19.28 -27.74 3.39
N ARG A 383 -19.40 -26.41 3.35
CA ARG A 383 -20.34 -25.70 2.47
C ARG A 383 -19.80 -25.75 1.03
N SER A 384 -19.91 -26.94 0.41
CA SER A 384 -19.51 -27.25 -0.97
C SER A 384 -20.17 -26.33 -2.01
N THR A 385 -21.31 -25.72 -1.69
CA THR A 385 -21.79 -24.54 -2.40
C THR A 385 -21.07 -23.32 -1.85
N GLU A 386 -19.97 -22.98 -2.52
CA GLU A 386 -19.47 -21.60 -2.54
C GLU A 386 -20.69 -20.67 -2.62
N VAL A 387 -20.86 -19.78 -1.64
CA VAL A 387 -21.78 -18.65 -1.81
C VAL A 387 -21.12 -17.78 -2.87
N LYS A 388 -21.21 -18.21 -4.13
CA LYS A 388 -20.87 -17.38 -5.28
C LYS A 388 -21.86 -16.25 -5.20
N ARG A 389 -21.36 -15.07 -4.82
CA ARG A 389 -22.09 -13.83 -5.05
C ARG A 389 -22.44 -13.85 -6.54
N PRO A 390 -23.72 -13.85 -6.92
CA PRO A 390 -24.10 -13.91 -8.33
C PRO A 390 -23.45 -12.73 -9.04
N GLU A 391 -22.93 -12.96 -10.25
CA GLU A 391 -22.42 -11.88 -11.09
C GLU A 391 -23.50 -10.81 -11.25
N VAL A 392 -23.13 -9.54 -11.11
CA VAL A 392 -24.06 -8.41 -11.18
C VAL A 392 -23.77 -7.55 -12.41
N VAL A 393 -24.80 -6.86 -12.91
CA VAL A 393 -24.61 -5.90 -14.01
C VAL A 393 -23.73 -4.73 -13.53
N PRO A 394 -22.72 -4.27 -14.29
CA PRO A 394 -21.78 -3.29 -13.77
C PRO A 394 -22.39 -1.95 -13.36
N PRO A 395 -21.87 -1.26 -12.32
CA PRO A 395 -22.35 0.07 -11.92
C PRO A 395 -21.88 1.18 -12.87
N GLY A 396 -22.81 1.98 -13.37
CA GLY A 396 -22.62 2.99 -14.43
C GLY A 396 -22.60 4.45 -13.99
N LYS A 397 -22.96 5.36 -14.90
CA LYS A 397 -22.95 6.81 -14.63
C LYS A 397 -24.01 7.18 -13.60
N GLY A 398 -23.81 8.27 -12.86
CA GLY A 398 -24.73 8.75 -11.82
C GLY A 398 -24.54 8.10 -10.44
N ILE A 399 -23.68 7.08 -10.33
CA ILE A 399 -23.20 6.52 -9.06
C ILE A 399 -21.87 7.18 -8.70
N ASP A 400 -21.69 7.54 -7.44
CA ASP A 400 -20.44 8.11 -6.91
C ASP A 400 -19.21 7.24 -7.27
N PRO A 401 -18.08 7.83 -7.71
CA PRO A 401 -16.89 7.07 -8.12
C PRO A 401 -16.33 6.13 -7.04
N LYS A 402 -16.31 6.55 -5.76
CA LYS A 402 -15.82 5.71 -4.66
C LYS A 402 -16.76 4.54 -4.40
N LEU A 403 -18.07 4.79 -4.46
CA LEU A 403 -19.09 3.74 -4.36
C LEU A 403 -19.00 2.75 -5.53
N LYS A 404 -18.78 3.24 -6.75
CA LYS A 404 -18.60 2.40 -7.95
C LYS A 404 -17.39 1.48 -7.85
N ARG A 405 -16.24 1.98 -7.37
CA ARG A 405 -15.05 1.16 -7.09
C ARG A 405 -15.38 0.08 -6.07
N THR A 406 -15.98 0.49 -4.95
CA THR A 406 -16.44 -0.42 -3.89
C THR A 406 -17.36 -1.54 -4.38
N LEU A 407 -18.35 -1.23 -5.23
CA LEU A 407 -19.27 -2.23 -5.78
C LEU A 407 -18.56 -3.23 -6.70
N ARG A 408 -17.60 -2.76 -7.50
CA ARG A 408 -16.79 -3.62 -8.39
C ARG A 408 -15.85 -4.55 -7.63
N ASP A 409 -15.27 -4.07 -6.53
CA ASP A 409 -14.34 -4.86 -5.71
C ASP A 409 -15.08 -5.95 -4.92
N GLU A 410 -16.35 -5.71 -4.57
CA GLU A 410 -17.13 -6.60 -3.72
C GLU A 410 -18.02 -7.58 -4.49
N LEU A 411 -18.55 -7.17 -5.65
CA LEU A 411 -19.50 -7.98 -6.42
C LEU A 411 -18.83 -8.43 -7.72
N PRO A 412 -18.80 -9.74 -8.03
CA PRO A 412 -18.36 -10.21 -9.35
C PRO A 412 -19.16 -9.53 -10.45
N GLN A 413 -18.49 -9.01 -11.47
CA GLN A 413 -19.13 -8.26 -12.55
C GLN A 413 -19.50 -9.20 -13.70
N LEU A 414 -20.68 -9.00 -14.27
CA LEU A 414 -21.11 -9.70 -15.48
C LEU A 414 -20.38 -9.09 -16.69
N GLU A 415 -19.37 -9.80 -17.21
CA GLU A 415 -18.58 -9.33 -18.35
C GLU A 415 -19.44 -9.10 -19.61
N GLY A 416 -19.18 -8.00 -20.32
CA GLY A 416 -19.89 -7.63 -21.55
C GLY A 416 -21.28 -7.02 -21.34
N ALA A 417 -21.81 -6.95 -20.12
CA ALA A 417 -23.09 -6.31 -19.85
C ALA A 417 -22.99 -4.77 -19.82
N ALA A 418 -24.01 -4.09 -20.37
CA ALA A 418 -24.09 -2.64 -20.29
C ALA A 418 -24.29 -2.17 -18.82
N PRO A 419 -23.65 -1.09 -18.38
CA PRO A 419 -23.66 -0.71 -16.97
C PRO A 419 -24.95 0.02 -16.56
N VAL A 420 -25.46 -0.27 -15.34
CA VAL A 420 -26.65 0.38 -14.77
C VAL A 420 -26.36 1.84 -14.45
N THR A 421 -27.03 2.74 -15.16
CA THR A 421 -26.88 4.18 -15.02
C THR A 421 -28.04 4.78 -14.22
N PHE A 422 -27.79 5.82 -13.43
CA PHE A 422 -28.81 6.56 -12.69
C PHE A 422 -28.95 7.98 -13.23
N ARG A 423 -30.19 8.45 -13.35
CA ARG A 423 -30.48 9.84 -13.75
C ARG A 423 -31.70 10.37 -13.01
N TRP A 424 -31.64 11.64 -12.62
CA TRP A 424 -32.80 12.37 -12.14
C TRP A 424 -33.61 12.91 -13.31
N GLU A 425 -34.91 12.63 -13.35
CA GLU A 425 -35.85 13.09 -14.38
C GLU A 425 -37.18 13.54 -13.76
N SER A 426 -37.93 14.40 -14.44
CA SER A 426 -39.28 14.75 -13.99
C SER A 426 -40.23 13.62 -14.36
N MET A 427 -40.98 13.12 -13.38
CA MET A 427 -41.92 12.01 -13.55
C MET A 427 -43.22 12.31 -12.77
N PRO A 428 -44.32 11.57 -13.02
CA PRO A 428 -45.53 11.71 -12.21
C PRO A 428 -45.25 11.51 -10.72
N SER A 429 -45.93 12.29 -9.88
CA SER A 429 -45.70 12.28 -8.42
C SER A 429 -46.02 10.94 -7.75
N HIS A 430 -46.78 10.06 -8.38
CA HIS A 430 -47.01 8.69 -7.90
C HIS A 430 -45.89 7.70 -8.27
N THR A 431 -44.78 8.18 -8.83
CA THR A 431 -43.62 7.36 -9.21
C THR A 431 -42.37 7.93 -8.57
N PHE A 432 -41.70 7.15 -7.72
CA PHE A 432 -40.40 7.49 -7.15
C PHE A 432 -39.26 7.16 -8.13
N PHE A 433 -39.29 5.97 -8.73
CA PHE A 433 -38.32 5.55 -9.72
C PHE A 433 -38.97 4.72 -10.83
N SER A 434 -38.33 4.71 -12.00
CA SER A 434 -38.65 3.78 -13.09
C SER A 434 -37.36 3.19 -13.66
N ILE A 435 -37.48 2.04 -14.33
CA ILE A 435 -36.36 1.37 -14.97
C ILE A 435 -36.59 1.30 -16.48
N ASP A 436 -35.53 1.55 -17.24
CA ASP A 436 -35.44 1.34 -18.67
C ASP A 436 -34.44 0.22 -18.94
N ARG A 437 -34.95 -0.95 -19.30
CA ARG A 437 -34.10 -2.14 -19.41
C ARG A 437 -33.23 -2.10 -20.66
N ASP A 438 -33.71 -1.50 -21.74
CA ASP A 438 -32.98 -1.43 -23.01
C ASP A 438 -31.80 -0.46 -22.87
N GLU A 439 -31.99 0.64 -22.15
CA GLU A 439 -30.96 1.66 -21.90
C GLU A 439 -30.13 1.42 -20.62
N HIS A 440 -30.41 0.35 -19.87
CA HIS A 440 -29.81 0.08 -18.57
C HIS A 440 -29.88 1.29 -17.61
N LEU A 441 -31.01 1.99 -17.60
CA LEU A 441 -31.20 3.26 -16.91
C LEU A 441 -32.22 3.15 -15.78
N VAL A 442 -31.85 3.61 -14.60
CA VAL A 442 -32.78 3.90 -13.49
C VAL A 442 -33.06 5.40 -13.49
N ARG A 443 -34.32 5.77 -13.72
CA ARG A 443 -34.81 7.15 -13.61
C ARG A 443 -35.33 7.38 -12.20
N LEU A 444 -34.82 8.40 -11.53
CA LEU A 444 -35.27 8.84 -10.22
C LEU A 444 -36.09 10.12 -10.38
N ASN A 445 -37.20 10.23 -9.67
CA ASN A 445 -38.06 11.40 -9.78
C ASN A 445 -37.41 12.60 -9.08
N LYS A 446 -37.17 13.67 -9.84
CA LYS A 446 -36.59 14.92 -9.33
C LYS A 446 -37.37 15.51 -8.16
N GLU A 447 -38.69 15.29 -8.09
CA GLU A 447 -39.54 15.76 -6.98
C GLU A 447 -39.04 15.28 -5.61
N TYR A 448 -38.49 14.06 -5.53
CA TYR A 448 -38.03 13.47 -4.28
C TYR A 448 -36.53 13.64 -4.03
N ARG A 449 -35.83 14.38 -4.88
CA ARG A 449 -34.36 14.51 -4.82
C ARG A 449 -33.90 15.20 -3.54
N GLU A 450 -34.64 16.20 -3.08
CA GLU A 450 -34.30 17.02 -1.91
C GLU A 450 -34.29 16.20 -0.62
N ALA A 451 -35.12 15.15 -0.54
CA ALA A 451 -35.16 14.20 0.58
C ALA A 451 -33.79 13.58 0.92
N PHE A 452 -32.85 13.56 -0.03
CA PHE A 452 -31.56 12.89 0.11
C PHE A 452 -30.36 13.84 0.07
N ASN A 453 -30.59 15.10 -0.31
CA ASN A 453 -29.52 16.07 -0.50
C ASN A 453 -29.53 17.18 0.56
N GLY A 454 -30.66 17.44 1.23
CA GLY A 454 -30.81 18.63 2.08
C GLY A 454 -30.39 19.88 1.31
N ASP A 455 -29.58 20.75 1.95
CA ASP A 455 -29.05 21.98 1.34
C ASP A 455 -27.82 21.79 0.43
N ARG A 456 -27.37 20.55 0.19
CA ARG A 456 -26.12 20.30 -0.55
C ARG A 456 -26.31 20.44 -2.06
N ARG A 457 -25.24 20.88 -2.75
CA ARG A 457 -25.21 21.03 -4.23
C ARG A 457 -25.60 19.73 -4.94
N ALA A 458 -26.66 19.81 -5.73
CA ALA A 458 -27.23 18.69 -6.47
C ALA A 458 -26.44 18.38 -7.75
N GLY A 459 -25.61 17.33 -7.74
CA GLY A 459 -24.83 16.83 -8.89
C GLY A 459 -25.35 15.49 -9.43
N SER A 460 -24.82 15.00 -10.55
CA SER A 460 -25.24 13.70 -11.12
C SER A 460 -24.92 12.50 -10.20
N ASN A 461 -23.89 12.62 -9.35
CA ASN A 461 -23.41 11.58 -8.43
C ASN A 461 -23.92 11.76 -6.98
N ASP A 462 -24.90 12.62 -6.76
CA ASP A 462 -25.51 12.86 -5.45
C ASP A 462 -26.30 11.65 -4.91
N ALA A 463 -26.85 11.75 -3.69
CA ALA A 463 -27.62 10.69 -3.03
C ALA A 463 -26.98 9.27 -3.12
N PRO A 464 -25.69 9.09 -2.78
CA PRO A 464 -24.98 7.83 -2.98
C PRO A 464 -25.59 6.65 -2.19
N VAL A 465 -26.18 6.92 -1.02
CA VAL A 465 -26.87 5.90 -0.21
C VAL A 465 -28.09 5.37 -0.95
N LEU A 466 -28.97 6.26 -1.45
CA LEU A 466 -30.16 5.89 -2.21
C LEU A 466 -29.78 5.08 -3.45
N LYS A 467 -28.84 5.60 -4.26
CA LYS A 467 -28.44 4.96 -5.52
C LYS A 467 -27.72 3.63 -5.27
N GLY A 468 -26.95 3.52 -4.19
CA GLY A 468 -26.33 2.25 -3.78
C GLY A 468 -27.36 1.20 -3.40
N LEU A 469 -28.35 1.56 -2.58
CA LEU A 469 -29.44 0.66 -2.19
C LEU A 469 -30.28 0.23 -3.39
N LEU A 470 -30.68 1.18 -4.24
CA LEU A 470 -31.44 0.90 -5.46
C LEU A 470 -30.63 0.07 -6.45
N TYR A 471 -29.32 0.27 -6.58
CA TYR A 471 -28.49 -0.57 -7.44
C TYR A 471 -28.52 -2.04 -6.98
N ILE A 472 -28.29 -2.29 -5.69
CA ILE A 472 -28.32 -3.66 -5.13
C ILE A 472 -29.70 -4.30 -5.29
N LEU A 473 -30.76 -3.49 -5.17
CA LEU A 473 -32.14 -3.93 -5.30
C LEU A 473 -32.54 -4.22 -6.75
N LEU A 474 -32.12 -3.37 -7.70
CA LEU A 474 -32.62 -3.34 -9.08
C LEU A 474 -31.70 -3.99 -10.11
N GLU A 475 -30.42 -4.25 -9.84
CA GLU A 475 -29.48 -4.76 -10.86
C GLU A 475 -30.00 -6.04 -11.54
N LYS A 476 -30.64 -6.91 -10.75
CA LYS A 476 -31.22 -8.17 -11.24
C LYS A 476 -32.31 -7.95 -12.28
N ASN A 477 -33.03 -6.83 -12.23
CA ASN A 477 -34.11 -6.52 -13.17
C ASN A 477 -33.61 -6.21 -14.59
N PHE A 478 -32.34 -5.86 -14.74
CA PHE A 478 -31.69 -5.66 -16.05
C PHE A 478 -31.22 -6.96 -16.71
N ARG A 479 -31.22 -8.07 -15.95
CA ARG A 479 -30.78 -9.40 -16.44
C ARG A 479 -31.93 -10.30 -16.87
N MET A 480 -33.12 -10.02 -16.37
CA MET A 480 -34.28 -10.89 -16.53
C MET A 480 -35.11 -10.47 -17.75
N GLY A 481 -35.69 -11.46 -18.46
CA GLY A 481 -36.60 -11.22 -19.59
C GLY A 481 -37.90 -10.49 -19.22
N ARG A 482 -38.94 -10.59 -20.07
CA ARG A 482 -40.23 -9.89 -19.92
C ARG A 482 -40.71 -9.84 -18.47
N SER A 483 -41.23 -8.67 -18.06
CA SER A 483 -41.74 -8.45 -16.70
C SER A 483 -42.82 -9.48 -16.36
N SER A 484 -42.76 -10.03 -15.15
CA SER A 484 -43.83 -10.87 -14.62
C SER A 484 -44.76 -9.99 -13.79
N ALA A 485 -46.05 -10.35 -13.74
CA ALA A 485 -47.03 -9.62 -12.93
C ALA A 485 -46.58 -9.43 -11.46
N GLN A 486 -45.88 -10.42 -10.90
CA GLN A 486 -45.27 -10.34 -9.57
C GLN A 486 -44.20 -9.23 -9.45
N ARG A 487 -43.36 -9.04 -10.47
CA ARG A 487 -42.32 -8.00 -10.47
C ARG A 487 -42.91 -6.62 -10.66
N ASP A 488 -43.95 -6.50 -11.47
CA ASP A 488 -44.64 -5.22 -11.66
C ASP A 488 -45.35 -4.79 -10.36
N ASP A 489 -45.93 -5.75 -9.63
CA ASP A 489 -46.49 -5.53 -8.29
C ASP A 489 -45.40 -5.15 -7.26
N GLU A 490 -44.26 -5.84 -7.25
CA GLU A 490 -43.11 -5.48 -6.40
C GLU A 490 -42.58 -4.07 -6.71
N MET A 491 -42.45 -3.69 -7.98
CA MET A 491 -42.05 -2.33 -8.39
C MET A 491 -43.04 -1.27 -7.89
N ALA A 492 -44.34 -1.55 -8.00
CA ALA A 492 -45.39 -0.65 -7.52
C ALA A 492 -45.35 -0.51 -5.99
N LEU A 493 -45.17 -1.62 -5.27
CA LEU A 493 -45.00 -1.63 -3.83
C LEU A 493 -43.78 -0.81 -3.39
N TRP A 494 -42.62 -1.03 -4.03
CA TRP A 494 -41.39 -0.29 -3.70
C TRP A 494 -41.54 1.20 -3.97
N ASN A 495 -42.19 1.58 -5.08
CA ASN A 495 -42.52 2.98 -5.35
C ASN A 495 -43.39 3.58 -4.24
N SER A 496 -44.47 2.90 -3.83
CA SER A 496 -45.35 3.37 -2.76
C SER A 496 -44.61 3.59 -1.44
N VAL A 497 -43.78 2.63 -1.03
CA VAL A 497 -42.98 2.71 0.20
C VAL A 497 -41.95 3.84 0.13
N LEU A 498 -41.22 3.95 -0.99
CA LEU A 498 -40.17 4.97 -1.15
C LEU A 498 -40.74 6.38 -1.25
N ILE A 499 -41.92 6.58 -1.86
CA ILE A 499 -42.64 7.87 -1.85
C ILE A 499 -42.97 8.27 -0.42
N SER A 500 -43.54 7.34 0.35
CA SER A 500 -43.89 7.60 1.76
C SER A 500 -42.65 7.96 2.58
N ALA A 501 -41.56 7.19 2.42
CA ALA A 501 -40.30 7.44 3.10
C ALA A 501 -39.69 8.80 2.73
N ALA A 502 -39.68 9.15 1.44
CA ALA A 502 -39.14 10.42 0.96
C ALA A 502 -39.94 11.63 1.47
N ARG A 503 -41.27 11.52 1.53
CA ARG A 503 -42.14 12.56 2.11
C ARG A 503 -41.87 12.75 3.60
N CYS A 504 -41.67 11.67 4.34
CA CYS A 504 -41.28 11.75 5.76
C CYS A 504 -39.95 12.48 5.95
N GLU A 505 -38.95 12.23 5.10
CA GLU A 505 -37.67 12.94 5.17
C GLU A 505 -37.80 14.42 4.80
N ILE A 506 -38.50 14.75 3.71
CA ILE A 506 -38.74 16.15 3.31
C ILE A 506 -39.43 16.94 4.43
N ALA A 507 -40.48 16.38 5.02
CA ALA A 507 -41.20 17.05 6.12
C ALA A 507 -40.31 17.31 7.34
N ARG A 508 -39.32 16.46 7.61
CA ARG A 508 -38.34 16.68 8.70
C ARG A 508 -37.41 17.86 8.39
N TYR A 509 -36.90 17.95 7.16
CA TYR A 509 -36.07 19.08 6.75
C TYR A 509 -36.83 20.42 6.79
N GLU A 510 -38.12 20.42 6.44
CA GLU A 510 -38.97 21.61 6.57
C GLU A 510 -39.21 22.02 8.03
N THR A 511 -39.19 21.06 8.96
CA THR A 511 -39.38 21.31 10.40
C THR A 511 -38.09 21.79 11.07
N ASP A 512 -36.92 21.34 10.62
CA ASP A 512 -35.61 21.73 11.17
C ASP A 512 -35.08 23.07 10.62
N ALA A 513 -35.65 23.58 9.52
CA ALA A 513 -35.28 24.84 8.88
C ALA A 513 -36.13 26.06 9.32
N GLY A 514 -37.17 25.85 10.13
CA GLY A 514 -38.01 26.90 10.74
C GLY A 514 -37.70 27.10 12.21
#